data_AF-A0A5R9G7D3-F1
#
_entry.id   AF-A0A5R9G7D3-F1
#
_cell.length_a   1.000
_cell.length_b   1.000
_cell.length_c   1.000
_cell.angle_alpha   90.00
_cell.angle_beta   90.00
_cell.angle_gamma   90.00
#
_symmetry.space_group_name_H-M   'P 1'
#
loop_
_entity.id
_entity.type
_entity.pdbx_description
1 polymer ?
#
loop_
_entity_poly.entity_id
_entity_poly.type
_entity_poly.pdbx_seq_one_letter_code
_entity_poly.pdbx_strand_id
1 'polypeptide(L)' 'MQIRNESRPVSNKIAEDLNVKRESPQMICIKNKSKYWTASHCSVTKAHMTAVLD' A
#
# COMPACT_ATOMS: atom_id res chain seq x y z
N MET A 1 -19.09 -1.72 21.17
CA MET A 1 -18.38 -0.50 20.74
C MET A 1 -17.43 -0.88 19.61
N GLN A 2 -17.82 -0.63 18.36
CA GLN A 2 -17.01 -0.99 17.18
C GLN A 2 -16.01 0.16 16.96
N ILE A 3 -14.71 -0.08 17.17
CA ILE A 3 -13.67 0.89 16.86
C ILE A 3 -13.68 1.10 15.34
N ARG A 4 -14.42 2.10 14.86
CA ARG A 4 -14.39 2.55 13.46
C ARG A 4 -13.04 3.24 13.27
N ASN A 5 -12.05 2.48 12.82
CA ASN A 5 -10.82 3.05 12.27
C ASN A 5 -11.21 3.86 11.03
N GLU A 6 -11.19 5.20 11.10
CA GLU A 6 -11.49 6.10 9.97
C GLU A 6 -10.63 5.80 8.72
N SER A 7 -9.52 5.09 8.90
CA SER A 7 -8.65 4.65 7.82
C SER A 7 -9.22 3.48 7.00
N ARG A 8 -10.19 2.68 7.49
CA ARG A 8 -10.72 1.53 6.72
C ARG A 8 -11.35 1.94 5.38
N PRO A 9 -12.25 2.95 5.32
CA PRO A 9 -12.77 3.45 4.05
C PRO A 9 -11.67 3.90 3.09
N VAL A 10 -10.66 4.64 3.59
CA VAL A 10 -9.56 5.16 2.77
C VAL A 10 -8.66 4.04 2.26
N SER A 11 -8.25 3.11 3.13
CA SER A 11 -7.43 1.96 2.73
C SER A 11 -8.15 1.02 1.77
N ASN A 12 -9.47 0.84 1.94
CA ASN A 12 -10.26 0.07 0.98
C ASN A 12 -10.35 0.78 -0.36
N LYS A 13 -10.51 2.11 -0.36
CA LYS A 13 -10.57 2.89 -1.59
C LYS A 13 -9.26 2.85 -2.38
N ILE A 14 -8.12 2.95 -1.69
CA ILE A 14 -6.79 2.78 -2.32
C ILE A 14 -6.62 1.38 -2.90
N ALA A 15 -7.10 0.35 -2.18
CA ALA A 15 -7.06 -1.04 -2.65
C ALA A 15 -7.89 -1.25 -3.93
N GLU A 16 -9.07 -0.66 -4.00
CA GLU A 16 -9.94 -0.68 -5.18
C GLU A 16 -9.32 0.11 -6.35
N ASP A 17 -8.93 1.36 -6.12
CA ASP A 17 -8.46 2.28 -7.17
C ASP A 17 -7.14 1.81 -7.81
N LEU A 18 -6.26 1.17 -7.02
CA LEU A 18 -4.98 0.65 -7.50
C LEU A 18 -5.02 -0.85 -7.81
N ASN A 19 -6.17 -1.49 -7.63
CA ASN A 19 -6.35 -2.95 -7.74
C ASN A 19 -5.28 -3.75 -6.96
N VAL A 20 -5.07 -3.36 -5.70
CA VAL A 20 -4.10 -4.01 -4.79
C VAL A 20 -4.81 -4.60 -3.58
N LYS A 21 -4.32 -5.74 -3.10
CA LYS A 21 -4.81 -6.32 -1.85
C LYS A 21 -4.42 -5.40 -0.69
N ARG A 22 -5.39 -5.03 0.16
CA ARG A 22 -5.14 -4.26 1.39
C ARG A 22 -4.38 -5.11 2.40
N GLU A 23 -3.17 -4.69 2.73
CA GLU A 23 -2.30 -5.33 3.73
C GLU A 23 -1.77 -4.27 4.70
N SER A 24 -1.27 -4.67 5.87
CA SER A 24 -0.74 -3.71 6.86
C SER A 24 0.39 -4.35 7.67
N PRO A 25 1.56 -3.69 7.79
CA PRO A 25 2.01 -2.50 7.06
C PRO A 25 2.17 -2.78 5.55
N GLN A 26 1.97 -1.77 4.69
CA GLN A 26 2.06 -1.91 3.23
C GLN A 26 2.64 -0.65 2.58
N MET A 27 3.48 -0.85 1.57
CA MET A 27 4.02 0.18 0.68
C MET A 27 3.53 -0.05 -0.74
N ILE A 28 3.20 1.04 -1.43
CA ILE A 28 2.74 1.02 -2.82
C ILE A 28 3.54 2.08 -3.58
N CYS A 29 4.24 1.67 -4.63
CA CYS A 29 4.88 2.57 -5.58
C CYS A 29 3.92 2.79 -6.75
N ILE A 30 3.66 4.06 -7.07
CA ILE A 30 2.75 4.48 -8.14
C ILE A 30 3.57 5.18 -9.21
N LYS A 31 3.57 4.64 -10.44
CA LYS A 31 4.15 5.28 -11.63
C LYS A 31 3.03 5.43 -12.67
N ASN A 32 2.95 6.57 -13.35
CA ASN A 32 1.94 6.84 -14.38
C ASN A 32 0.48 6.58 -13.93
N LYS A 33 0.13 7.00 -12.69
CA LYS A 33 -1.20 6.80 -12.08
C LYS A 33 -1.64 5.33 -11.90
N SER A 34 -0.71 4.38 -11.98
CA SER A 34 -0.97 2.96 -11.80
C SER A 34 -0.02 2.32 -10.78
N LYS A 35 -0.45 1.21 -10.17
CA LYS A 35 0.38 0.40 -9.27
C LYS A 35 1.59 -0.12 -10.05
N TYR A 36 2.78 0.36 -9.71
CA TYR A 36 4.04 -0.13 -10.22
C TYR A 36 4.56 -1.30 -9.38
N TRP A 37 4.52 -1.17 -8.06
CA TRP A 37 5.06 -2.16 -7.14
C TRP A 37 4.42 -2.09 -5.76
N THR A 38 4.43 -3.20 -5.03
CA THR A 38 3.92 -3.27 -3.65
C THR A 38 4.77 -4.19 -2.78
N ALA A 39 4.98 -3.83 -1.52
CA ALA A 39 5.48 -4.72 -0.47
C ALA A 39 4.65 -4.58 0.80
N SER A 40 4.59 -5.64 1.61
CA SER A 40 3.85 -5.65 2.87
C SER A 40 4.58 -6.43 3.95
N HIS A 41 4.15 -6.25 5.21
CA HIS A 41 4.69 -6.95 6.39
C HIS A 41 6.21 -6.78 6.51
N CYS A 42 6.95 -7.89 6.70
CA CYS A 42 8.40 -7.89 6.87
C CYS A 42 9.17 -7.43 5.64
N SER A 43 8.52 -7.35 4.47
CA SER A 43 9.13 -6.84 3.25
C SER A 43 9.20 -5.31 3.20
N VAL A 44 8.63 -4.61 4.19
CA VAL A 44 8.74 -3.15 4.30
C VAL A 44 10.11 -2.78 4.89
N THR A 45 11.14 -2.72 4.03
CA THR A 45 12.52 -2.38 4.41
C THR A 45 13.07 -1.25 3.55
N LYS A 46 14.08 -0.53 4.07
CA LYS A 46 14.76 0.55 3.33
C LYS A 46 15.36 0.05 2.00
N ALA A 47 15.91 -1.16 1.99
CA ALA A 47 16.49 -1.76 0.80
C ALA A 47 15.44 -1.96 -0.31
N HIS A 48 14.25 -2.48 0.04
CA HIS A 48 13.17 -2.63 -0.92
C HIS A 48 12.61 -1.29 -1.40
N MET A 49 12.59 -0.25 -0.54
CA MET A 49 12.21 1.09 -0.95
C MET A 49 13.17 1.69 -1.96
N THR A 50 14.48 1.64 -1.71
CA THR A 50 15.48 2.22 -2.62
C THR A 50 15.52 1.51 -3.96
N ALA A 51 15.28 0.20 -3.99
CA ALA A 51 15.27 -0.59 -5.22
C ALA A 51 14.15 -0.22 -6.22
N VAL A 52 13.11 0.50 -5.79
CA VAL A 52 11.99 0.91 -6.66
C VAL A 52 11.99 2.39 -7.02
N LEU A 53 12.96 3.15 -6.51
CA LEU A 53 13.08 4.60 -6.65
C LEU A 53 14.07 5.04 -7.75
N ASP A 54 14.64 4.10 -8.50
CA ASP A 54 15.38 4.38 -9.75
C ASP A 54 14.52 5.17 -10.76
#